data_AF-A0A7T5JG48-F1
#
_entry.id   AF-A0A7T5JG48-F1
#
_cell.length_a   1.000
_cell.length_b   1.000
_cell.length_c   1.000
_cell.angle_alpha   90.00
_cell.angle_beta   90.00
_cell.angle_gamma   90.00
#
_symmetry.space_group_name_H-M   'P 1'
#
loop_
_entity.id
_entity.type
_entity.pdbx_description
1 polymer ?
#
loop_
_entity_poly.entity_id
_entity_poly.type
_entity_poly.pdbx_seq_one_letter_code
_entity_poly.pdbx_strand_id
1 'polypeptide(L)'
;MKYYRTLRALIQVYGVKSLVYIDECGFEEGVACLYAWSKRGKKIYGERQGKRGKKENLIAARRKGRKDLIAPMLFTGSLDAEGFEG
;
A
#
# COMPACT_ATOMS: atom_id res chain seq x y z
N MET A 1 11.82 3.03 23.69
CA MET A 1 10.95 3.79 22.75
C MET A 1 9.61 4.10 23.40
N LYS A 2 9.29 5.40 23.60
CA LYS A 2 8.08 5.90 24.28
C LYS A 2 6.77 5.46 23.61
N TYR A 3 6.76 5.39 22.27
CA TYR A 3 5.56 5.11 21.49
C TYR A 3 4.94 3.73 21.78
N TYR A 4 5.73 2.66 21.85
CA TYR A 4 5.21 1.32 22.09
C TYR A 4 4.52 1.20 23.46
N ARG A 5 4.98 1.96 24.46
CA ARG A 5 4.35 1.99 25.79
C ARG A 5 2.99 2.67 25.70
N THR A 6 2.91 3.82 25.04
CA THR A 6 1.65 4.53 24.79
C THR A 6 0.66 3.66 24.00
N LEU A 7 1.12 3.02 22.93
CA LEU A 7 0.27 2.14 22.12
C LEU A 7 -0.30 0.97 22.95
N ARG A 8 0.52 0.34 23.78
CA ARG A 8 0.05 -0.75 24.67
C ARG A 8 -0.99 -0.26 25.68
N ALA A 9 -0.80 0.93 26.25
CA ALA A 9 -1.78 1.53 27.16
C ALA A 9 -3.11 1.84 26.43
N LEU A 10 -3.04 2.41 25.21
CA LEU A 10 -4.23 2.67 24.39
C LEU A 10 -4.95 1.37 24.00
N ILE A 11 -4.22 0.30 23.67
CA ILE A 11 -4.81 -1.00 23.36
C ILE A 11 -5.54 -1.59 24.59
N GLN A 12 -5.03 -1.37 25.81
CA GLN A 12 -5.73 -1.79 27.03
C GLN A 12 -7.05 -1.05 27.23
N VAL A 13 -7.10 0.25 26.91
CA VAL A 13 -8.31 1.08 27.07
C VAL A 13 -9.33 0.79 25.97
N TYR A 14 -8.92 0.80 24.70
CA TYR A 14 -9.82 0.72 23.55
C TYR A 14 -10.04 -0.71 23.03
N GLY A 15 -9.21 -1.66 23.46
CA GLY A 15 -9.24 -3.05 23.02
C GLY A 15 -8.62 -3.28 21.64
N VAL A 16 -8.11 -4.50 21.43
CA VAL A 16 -7.42 -4.91 20.18
C VAL A 16 -8.28 -4.83 18.92
N LYS A 17 -9.61 -4.89 19.05
CA LYS A 17 -10.55 -4.83 17.91
C LYS A 17 -10.70 -3.42 17.34
N SER A 18 -10.33 -2.41 18.12
CA SER A 18 -10.41 -0.99 17.74
C SER A 18 -9.17 -0.53 16.98
N LEU A 19 -8.16 -1.40 16.84
CA LEU A 19 -6.93 -1.09 16.13
C LEU A 19 -7.19 -1.04 14.62
N VAL A 20 -6.80 0.09 14.03
CA VAL A 20 -6.85 0.34 12.59
C VAL A 20 -5.41 0.51 12.11
N TYR A 21 -5.08 -0.15 11.00
CA TYR A 21 -3.80 -0.03 10.32
C TYR A 21 -3.98 0.82 9.08
N ILE A 22 -3.12 1.80 8.87
CA ILE A 22 -3.09 2.63 7.66
C ILE A 22 -1.77 2.34 6.95
N ASP A 23 -1.83 2.23 5.63
CA ASP A 23 -0.66 2.01 4.78
C ASP A 23 -0.83 2.69 3.42
N GLU A 24 0.29 2.96 2.76
CA GLU A 24 0.37 3.56 1.42
C GLU A 24 0.89 2.53 0.39
N CYS A 25 0.22 2.44 -0.75
CA CYS A 25 0.61 1.58 -1.86
C CYS A 25 0.71 2.39 -3.16
N GLY A 26 1.92 2.47 -3.73
CA GLY A 26 2.15 3.09 -5.03
C GLY A 26 1.97 2.11 -6.18
N PHE A 27 1.26 2.54 -7.22
CA PHE A 27 1.04 1.85 -8.47
C PHE A 27 1.68 2.61 -9.61
N GLU A 28 2.28 1.85 -10.53
CA GLU A 28 2.74 2.39 -11.80
C GLU A 28 1.70 2.08 -12.89
N GLU A 29 1.53 3.02 -13.82
CA GLU A 29 0.60 2.94 -14.96
C GLU A 29 0.77 1.67 -15.84
N GLY A 30 1.87 0.92 -15.66
CA GLY A 30 2.25 -0.24 -16.48
C GLY A 30 2.40 -1.57 -15.72
N VAL A 31 1.74 -1.78 -14.57
CA VAL A 31 1.74 -3.09 -13.89
C VAL A 31 0.86 -4.09 -14.66
N ALA A 32 1.33 -4.50 -15.84
CA ALA A 32 0.76 -5.61 -16.58
C ALA A 32 1.42 -6.91 -16.13
N CYS A 33 0.63 -7.97 -15.94
CA CYS A 33 1.18 -9.31 -15.86
C CYS A 33 1.62 -9.71 -17.27
N LEU A 34 2.91 -9.53 -17.57
CA LEU A 34 3.47 -9.87 -18.88
C LEU A 34 3.54 -11.39 -19.01
N TYR A 35 2.76 -11.95 -19.93
CA TYR A 35 2.80 -13.36 -20.31
C TYR A 35 3.46 -13.52 -21.67
N ALA A 36 4.24 -14.58 -21.83
CA ALA A 36 4.83 -14.93 -23.11
C ALA A 36 5.01 -16.45 -23.23
N TRP A 37 5.03 -16.95 -24.47
CA TRP A 37 5.19 -18.37 -24.79
C TRP A 37 6.65 -18.69 -25.09
N SER A 38 7.16 -19.78 -24.50
CA SER A 38 8.52 -20.26 -24.76
C SER A 38 8.60 -21.77 -24.61
N LYS A 39 9.63 -22.35 -25.23
CA LYS A 39 9.95 -23.76 -25.07
C LYS A 39 10.23 -24.06 -23.59
N ARG A 40 9.84 -25.26 -23.14
CA ARG A 40 10.04 -25.72 -21.76
C ARG A 40 11.52 -25.54 -21.35
N GLY A 41 11.75 -24.88 -20.21
CA GLY A 41 13.08 -24.61 -19.67
C GLY A 41 13.79 -23.38 -20.25
N LYS A 42 13.15 -22.60 -21.13
CA LYS A 42 13.73 -21.37 -21.68
C LYS A 42 13.06 -20.13 -21.09
N LYS A 43 13.84 -19.32 -20.37
CA LYS A 43 13.43 -18.01 -19.85
C LYS A 43 13.13 -17.05 -21.01
N ILE A 44 12.12 -16.21 -20.83
CA ILE A 44 11.77 -15.11 -21.72
C ILE A 44 12.06 -13.82 -20.98
N TYR A 45 12.73 -12.89 -21.67
CA TYR A 45 12.98 -11.55 -21.14
C TYR A 45 12.22 -10.57 -22.04
N GLY A 46 11.46 -9.67 -21.40
CA GLY A 46 10.83 -8.54 -22.08
C GLY A 46 11.63 -7.28 -21.79
N GLU A 47 11.74 -6.41 -22.79
CA GLU A 47 12.28 -5.07 -22.56
C GLU A 47 11.25 -4.24 -21.78
N ARG A 48 11.72 -3.56 -20.73
CA ARG A 48 10.90 -2.63 -19.97
C ARG A 48 11.39 -1.22 -20.23
N GLN A 49 10.48 -0.33 -20.62
CA GLN A 49 10.82 1.07 -20.82
C GLN A 49 11.29 1.67 -19.49
N GLY A 50 12.44 2.32 -19.47
CA GLY A 50 12.99 2.97 -18.27
C GLY A 50 12.33 4.31 -17.92
N LYS A 51 11.38 4.79 -18.72
CA LYS A 51 10.62 6.01 -18.44
C LYS A 51 9.69 5.75 -17.26
N ARG A 52 9.77 6.58 -16.23
CA ARG A 52 8.80 6.58 -15.14
C ARG A 52 7.46 7.08 -15.69
N GLY A 53 6.46 6.19 -15.71
CA GLY A 53 5.07 6.54 -16.01
C GLY A 53 4.43 7.33 -14.86
N LYS A 54 3.14 7.66 -14.99
CA LYS A 54 2.40 8.24 -13.86
C LYS A 54 2.40 7.27 -12.68
N LYS A 55 2.62 7.80 -11.48
CA LYS A 55 2.52 7.08 -10.22
C LYS A 55 1.25 7.50 -9.52
N GLU A 56 0.39 6.53 -9.25
CA GLU A 56 -0.80 6.70 -8.43
C GLU A 56 -0.56 6.03 -7.10
N ASN A 57 -0.88 6.69 -6.01
CA ASN A 57 -0.76 6.11 -4.68
C ASN A 57 -2.16 5.94 -4.08
N LEU A 58 -2.36 4.81 -3.40
CA LEU A 58 -3.53 4.52 -2.58
C LEU A 58 -3.12 4.53 -1.13
N ILE A 59 -3.80 5.33 -0.33
CA ILE A 59 -3.79 5.19 1.13
C ILE A 59 -5.11 4.54 1.52
N ALA A 60 -5.04 3.54 2.38
CA ALA A 60 -6.24 2.92 2.92
C ALA A 60 -6.03 2.44 4.35
N ALA A 61 -7.10 2.47 5.12
CA ALA A 61 -7.13 1.94 6.46
C ALA A 61 -7.77 0.53 6.48
N ARG A 62 -7.34 -0.33 7.40
CA ARG A 62 -7.86 -1.70 7.54
C ARG A 62 -7.98 -2.11 9.00
N ARG A 63 -9.05 -2.85 9.32
CA ARG A 63 -9.26 -3.46 10.65
C ARG A 63 -8.70 -4.87 10.71
N LYS A 64 -8.11 -5.23 11.86
CA LYS A 64 -7.61 -6.60 12.08
C LYS A 64 -8.74 -7.63 11.95
N GLY A 65 -8.50 -8.70 11.17
CA GLY A 65 -9.45 -9.80 11.02
C GLY A 65 -10.63 -9.52 10.10
N ARG A 66 -10.70 -8.32 9.49
CA ARG A 66 -11.66 -8.00 8.42
C ARG A 66 -10.91 -7.80 7.09
N LYS A 67 -11.60 -8.04 5.98
CA LYS A 67 -11.07 -7.84 4.61
C LYS A 67 -11.61 -6.53 4.00
N ASP A 68 -11.79 -5.52 4.83
CA ASP A 68 -12.28 -4.21 4.44
C ASP A 68 -11.12 -3.23 4.19
N LEU A 69 -11.30 -2.37 3.19
CA LEU A 69 -10.57 -1.12 3.06
C LEU A 69 -11.51 0.00 3.50
N ILE A 70 -11.03 0.86 4.40
CA ILE A 70 -11.79 1.95 5.00
C ILE A 70 -11.08 3.24 4.64
N ALA A 71 -11.85 4.26 4.27
CA ALA A 71 -11.34 5.55 3.82
C ALA A 71 -10.22 5.44 2.75
N PRO A 72 -10.44 4.68 1.65
CA PRO A 72 -9.46 4.65 0.57
C PRO A 72 -9.37 6.03 -0.08
N MET A 73 -8.14 6.51 -0.28
CA MET A 73 -7.83 7.74 -1.00
C MET A 73 -6.81 7.44 -2.10
N LEU A 74 -7.17 7.79 -3.34
CA LEU A 74 -6.28 7.68 -4.49
C LEU A 74 -5.78 9.08 -4.87
N PHE A 75 -4.48 9.24 -5.07
CA PHE A 75 -3.90 10.51 -5.47
C PHE A 75 -2.67 10.29 -6.36
N THR A 76 -2.31 11.31 -7.12
CA THR A 76 -1.11 11.30 -7.97
C THR A 76 -0.01 12.10 -7.28
N GLY A 77 1.19 11.54 -7.16
CA GLY A 77 2.32 12.21 -6.51
C GLY A 77 2.86 11.43 -5.31
N SER A 78 3.27 12.14 -4.27
CA SER A 78 3.79 11.57 -3.02
C SER A 78 2.92 12.05 -1.86
N LEU A 79 2.74 11.21 -0.83
CA LEU A 79 2.10 11.64 0.40
C LEU A 79 3.05 12.56 1.18
N ASP A 80 2.65 13.81 1.38
CA ASP A 80 3.30 14.72 2.31
C ASP A 80 2.51 14.83 3.63
N ALA A 81 3.07 15.55 4.60
CA ALA A 81 2.41 15.73 5.90
C ALA A 81 1.08 16.48 5.76
N GLU A 82 1.00 17.45 4.85
CA GLU A 82 -0.22 18.22 4.58
C GLU A 82 -1.33 17.31 4.03
N GLY A 83 -1.02 16.44 3.07
CA GLY A 83 -1.95 15.46 2.52
C GLY A 83 -2.35 14.34 3.50
N PHE A 84 -1.59 14.12 4.58
CA PHE A 84 -1.95 13.17 5.63
C PHE A 84 -2.81 13.81 6.75
N GLU A 85 -2.57 15.09 7.04
CA GLU A 85 -3.26 15.82 8.12
C GLU A 85 -4.51 16.59 7.66
N GLY A 86 -4.61 16.92 6.36
CA GLY A 86 -5.74 17.64 5.75
C GLY A 86 -6.98 16.77 5.56
#